data_AF-A0A370HHQ3-F1
#
_entry.id   AF-A0A370HHQ3-F1
#
_cell.length_a   1.000
_cell.length_b   1.000
_cell.length_c   1.000
_cell.angle_alpha   90.00
_cell.angle_beta   90.00
_cell.angle_gamma   90.00
#
_symmetry.space_group_name_H-M   'P 1'
#
loop_
_entity.id
_entity.type
_entity.pdbx_description
1 polymer ?
#
loop_
_entity_poly.entity_id
_entity_poly.type
_entity_poly.pdbx_seq_one_letter_code
_entity_poly.pdbx_strand_id
1 'polypeptide(L)' 'MALQNHLAELERKHRALEREIQDALNHPSMDDTRLVELKRRKLQLKDEITRLRDTRTMVH' A
#
# COMPACT_ATOMS: atom_id res chain seq x y z
N MET A 1 7.43 -12.15 -16.58
CA MET A 1 5.97 -12.33 -16.36
C MET A 1 5.58 -12.42 -14.87
N ALA A 2 6.43 -12.91 -13.95
CA ALA A 2 6.09 -12.97 -12.51
C ALA A 2 6.11 -11.59 -11.80
N LEU A 3 7.12 -10.74 -12.08
CA LEU A 3 7.30 -9.46 -11.38
C LEU A 3 6.18 -8.44 -11.65
N GLN A 4 5.63 -8.46 -12.87
CA GLN A 4 4.49 -7.61 -13.28
C GLN A 4 3.22 -8.00 -12.51
N ASN A 5 2.99 -9.29 -12.28
CA ASN A 5 1.83 -9.77 -11.55
C ASN A 5 1.91 -9.36 -10.07
N HIS A 6 3.12 -9.44 -9.48
CA HIS A 6 3.36 -9.04 -8.11
C HIS A 6 3.14 -7.53 -7.88
N LEU A 7 3.62 -6.69 -8.81
CA LEU A 7 3.36 -5.25 -8.79
C LEU A 7 1.85 -4.94 -8.85
N ALA A 8 1.11 -5.62 -9.73
CA ALA A 8 -0.32 -5.44 -9.88
C ALA A 8 -1.11 -5.87 -8.63
N GLU A 9 -0.67 -6.93 -7.93
CA GLU A 9 -1.23 -7.32 -6.64
C GLU A 9 -0.95 -6.29 -5.55
N LEU A 10 0.28 -5.78 -5.46
CA LEU A 10 0.64 -4.75 -4.48
C LEU A 10 -0.15 -3.46 -4.73
N GLU A 11 -0.35 -3.05 -5.98
CA GLU A 11 -1.23 -1.93 -6.30
C GLU A 11 -2.68 -2.17 -5.88
N ARG A 12 -3.21 -3.38 -6.08
CA ARG A 12 -4.57 -3.73 -5.63
C ARG A 12 -4.68 -3.62 -4.11
N LYS A 13 -3.70 -4.15 -3.38
CA LYS A 13 -3.61 -4.05 -1.91
C LYS A 13 -3.51 -2.59 -1.46
N HIS A 14 -2.70 -1.78 -2.13
CA HIS A 14 -2.57 -0.35 -1.85
C HIS A 14 -3.92 0.38 -2.02
N ARG A 15 -4.64 0.12 -3.12
CA ARG A 15 -5.98 0.71 -3.36
C ARG A 15 -7.02 0.28 -2.33
N ALA A 16 -6.95 -0.96 -1.85
CA ALA A 16 -7.82 -1.43 -0.76
C ALA A 16 -7.52 -0.69 0.55
N LEU A 17 -6.23 -0.58 0.90
CA LEU A 17 -5.76 0.14 2.08
C LEU A 17 -6.13 1.63 2.04
N GLU A 18 -6.06 2.27 0.87
CA GLU A 18 -6.51 3.67 0.71
C GLU A 18 -8.00 3.85 0.99
N ARG A 19 -8.84 2.89 0.57
CA ARG A 19 -10.27 2.91 0.90
C ARG A 19 -10.50 2.73 2.39
N GLU A 20 -9.84 1.75 3.02
CA GLU A 20 -9.94 1.57 4.47
C GLU A 20 -9.48 2.81 5.25
N ILE A 21 -8.43 3.50 4.79
CA ILE A 21 -7.97 4.76 5.38
C ILE A 21 -9.03 5.85 5.23
N GLN A 22 -9.65 5.97 4.05
CA GLN A 22 -10.71 6.95 3.81
C GLN A 22 -11.93 6.69 4.69
N ASP A 23 -12.38 5.45 4.80
CA ASP A 23 -13.45 5.05 5.72
C ASP A 23 -13.11 5.38 7.18
N ALA A 24 -11.89 5.05 7.62
CA ALA A 24 -11.43 5.37 8.98
C ALA A 24 -11.29 6.88 9.22
N LEU A 25 -10.87 7.65 8.21
CA LEU A 25 -10.80 9.12 8.28
C LEU A 25 -12.19 9.76 8.36
N ASN A 26 -13.20 9.14 7.76
CA ASN A 26 -14.59 9.57 7.87
C ASN A 26 -15.18 9.26 9.24
N HIS A 27 -14.55 8.35 10.02
CA HIS A 27 -14.98 7.97 11.36
C HIS A 27 -13.88 8.16 12.44
N PRO A 28 -13.37 9.40 12.63
CA PRO A 28 -12.16 9.65 13.42
C PRO A 28 -12.28 9.31 14.91
N SER A 29 -13.48 9.44 15.50
CA SER A 29 -13.67 9.29 16.96
C SER A 29 -13.52 7.87 17.50
N MET A 30 -13.48 6.84 16.65
CA MET A 30 -13.32 5.42 17.06
C MET A 30 -12.07 4.77 16.48
N ASP A 31 -11.54 5.29 15.37
CA ASP A 31 -10.61 4.56 14.52
C ASP A 31 -9.18 5.12 14.48
N ASP A 32 -8.79 6.02 15.39
CA ASP A 32 -7.44 6.59 15.44
C ASP A 32 -6.32 5.52 15.45
N THR A 33 -6.46 4.48 16.27
CA THR A 33 -5.50 3.36 16.31
C THR A 33 -5.43 2.63 14.97
N ARG A 34 -6.59 2.41 14.34
CA ARG A 34 -6.73 1.72 13.06
C ARG A 34 -6.13 2.57 11.92
N LEU A 35 -6.34 3.89 11.95
CA LEU A 35 -5.75 4.84 11.02
C LEU A 35 -4.22 4.81 11.07
N VAL A 36 -3.64 4.74 12.27
CA VAL A 36 -2.18 4.63 12.45
C VAL A 36 -1.64 3.32 11.86
N GLU A 37 -2.29 2.19 12.14
CA GLU A 37 -1.92 0.90 11.56
C GLU A 37 -2.03 0.89 10.03
N LEU A 38 -3.12 1.45 9.49
CA LEU A 38 -3.35 1.52 8.05
C LEU A 38 -2.31 2.41 7.36
N LYS A 39 -1.98 3.58 7.92
CA LYS A 39 -0.89 4.44 7.42
C LYS A 39 0.45 3.70 7.43
N ARG A 40 0.74 2.92 8.48
CA ARG A 40 1.97 2.11 8.56
C ARG A 40 2.02 1.03 7.48
N ARG A 41 0.92 0.31 7.26
CA ARG A 41 0.80 -0.69 6.19
C ARG A 41 0.90 -0.04 4.81
N LYS A 42 0.29 1.13 4.60
CA LYS A 42 0.40 1.90 3.35
C LYS A 42 1.86 2.26 3.05
N LEU A 43 2.61 2.69 4.07
CA LEU A 43 4.02 3.01 3.93
C LEU A 43 4.84 1.78 3.53
N GLN A 44 4.63 0.64 4.21
CA GLN A 44 5.31 -0.63 3.88
C GLN A 44 5.02 -1.08 2.44
N LEU A 45 3.76 -1.04 2.02
CA LEU A 45 3.35 -1.37 0.64
C LEU A 45 4.01 -0.45 -0.38
N LYS A 46 4.08 0.85 -0.09
CA LYS A 46 4.73 1.84 -0.95
C LYS A 46 6.23 1.57 -1.05
N ASP A 47 6.90 1.22 0.05
CA ASP A 47 8.32 0.88 0.05
C ASP A 47 8.59 -0.40 -0.73
N GLU A 48 7.74 -1.42 -0.58
CA GLU A 48 7.83 -2.67 -1.32
C GLU A 48 7.62 -2.45 -2.83
N ILE A 49 6.62 -1.64 -3.22
CA ILE A 49 6.40 -1.23 -4.62
C ILE A 49 7.61 -0.46 -5.15
N THR A 50 8.14 0.49 -4.38
CA THR A 50 9.31 1.29 -4.78
C THR A 50 10.52 0.39 -5.00
N ARG A 51 10.79 -0.52 -4.08
CA ARG A 51 11.89 -1.48 -4.16
C ARG A 51 11.76 -2.41 -5.37
N LEU A 52 10.56 -2.92 -5.64
CA LEU A 52 10.29 -3.76 -6.81
C LEU A 52 10.40 -2.99 -8.12
N ARG A 53 9.93 -1.73 -8.16
CA ARG A 53 10.09 -0.84 -9.31
C ARG A 53 11.56 -0.52 -9.57
N ASP A 54 12.31 -0.22 -8.53
CA ASP A 54 13.74 0.09 -8.63
C ASP A 54 14.54 -1.14 -9.10
N THR A 55 14.24 -2.31 -8.53
CA THR A 55 14.78 -3.59 -9.01
C THR A 55 14.44 -3.83 -10.48
N ARG A 56 13.24 -3.45 -10.96
CA ARG A 56 12.88 -3.57 -12.38
C ARG A 56 13.70 -2.63 -13.27
N THR A 57 14.00 -1.43 -12.80
CA THR A 57 14.77 -0.42 -13.55
C THR A 57 16.26 -0.78 -13.63
N MET A 58 16.84 -1.39 -12.59
CA MET A 58 18.25 -1.79 -12.59
C MET A 58 18.57 -3.03 -13.45
N VAL A 59 17.56 -3.81 -13.83
CA VAL A 59 17.74 -5.09 -14.57
C VAL A 59 17.59 -4.90 -16.08
N HIS A 60 17.43 -3.66 -16.56
CA HIS A 60 17.33 -3.29 -17.97
C HIS A 60 18.54 -2.48 -18.42
#